data_AF-A0A7G9QCM1-F1
#
_entry.id   AF-A0A7G9QCM1-F1
#
_cell.length_a   1.000
_cell.length_b   1.000
_cell.length_c   1.000
_cell.angle_alpha   90.00
_cell.angle_beta   90.00
_cell.angle_gamma   90.00
#
_symmetry.space_group_name_H-M   'P 1'
#
loop_
_entity.id
_entity.type
_entity.pdbx_description
1 polymer ?
#
loop_
_entity_poly.entity_id
_entity_poly.type
_entity_poly.pdbx_seq_one_letter_code
_entity_poly.pdbx_strand_id
1 'polypeptide(L)'
;MIFKFNYKRTIQFLLTLLLIPTTYIGIPLNGGDKGWIYVNSVLRDYFANRTSFLISSVHFSVFDFFVFISNILLYIAPVLVFTRLNKIGAVYIPTAFLILTLIYFPLMVILLIPYILIWVALLVYSRHTLDQ
;
A
#
# COMPACT_ATOMS: atom_id res chain seq x y z
N MET A 1 3.97 11.14 25.85
CA MET A 1 4.70 9.89 26.13
C MET A 1 5.68 9.68 25.00
N ILE A 2 6.94 10.04 25.25
CA ILE A 2 8.04 10.00 24.29
C ILE A 2 8.34 8.51 24.00
N PHE A 3 8.48 8.16 22.73
CA PHE A 3 8.67 6.81 22.21
C PHE A 3 9.63 5.98 23.08
N LYS A 4 9.12 5.02 23.86
CA LYS A 4 9.97 3.93 24.37
C LYS A 4 10.39 3.11 23.17
N PHE A 5 11.69 3.06 22.90
CA PHE A 5 12.27 2.28 21.82
C PHE A 5 11.90 0.80 22.01
N ASN A 6 10.86 0.35 21.32
CA ASN A 6 10.42 -1.03 21.34
C ASN A 6 10.90 -1.65 20.03
N TYR A 7 11.98 -2.41 20.10
CA TYR A 7 12.58 -3.11 18.97
C TYR A 7 11.54 -3.84 18.11
N LYS A 8 10.52 -4.43 18.74
CA LYS A 8 9.43 -5.11 18.02
C LYS A 8 8.61 -4.17 17.15
N ARG A 9 8.24 -3.02 17.71
CA ARG A 9 7.51 -1.98 16.97
C ARG A 9 8.37 -1.34 15.89
N THR A 10 9.67 -1.19 16.13
CA THR A 10 10.60 -0.66 15.12
C THR A 10 10.67 -1.58 13.91
N ILE A 11 10.74 -2.90 14.10
CA ILE A 11 10.71 -3.85 12.98
C ILE A 11 9.38 -3.78 12.22
N GLN A 12 8.24 -3.78 12.93
CA GLN A 12 6.93 -3.61 12.29
C GLN A 12 6.83 -2.32 11.49
N PHE A 13 7.36 -1.22 12.04
CA PHE A 13 7.42 0.06 11.35
C PHE A 13 8.23 -0.04 10.07
N LEU A 14 9.43 -0.62 10.13
CA LEU A 14 10.30 -0.76 8.96
C LEU A 14 9.66 -1.64 7.88
N LEU A 15 9.07 -2.78 8.27
CA LEU A 15 8.38 -3.67 7.33
C LEU A 15 7.16 -2.98 6.70
N THR A 16 6.36 -2.26 7.49
CA THR A 16 5.20 -1.50 6.98
C THR A 16 5.64 -0.37 6.05
N LEU A 17 6.73 0.32 6.39
CA LEU A 17 7.32 1.37 5.56
C LEU A 17 7.85 0.83 4.23
N LEU A 18 8.48 -0.35 4.24
CA LEU A 18 9.03 -1.00 3.04
C LEU A 18 7.95 -1.45 2.05
N LEU A 19 6.69 -1.61 2.48
CA LEU A 19 5.59 -1.90 1.55
C LEU A 19 5.32 -0.75 0.59
N ILE A 20 5.43 0.51 1.04
CA ILE A 20 5.12 1.70 0.24
C ILE A 20 5.93 1.75 -1.07
N PRO A 21 7.28 1.69 -1.06
CA PRO A 21 8.06 1.76 -2.30
C PRO A 21 7.75 0.60 -3.27
N THR A 22 7.35 -0.57 -2.77
CA THR A 22 6.98 -1.69 -3.66
C THR A 22 5.70 -1.43 -4.47
N THR A 23 4.89 -0.44 -4.08
CA THR A 23 3.72 -0.01 -4.86
C THR A 23 4.08 0.88 -6.06
N TYR A 24 5.32 1.35 -6.15
CA TYR A 24 5.85 2.14 -7.28
C TYR A 24 6.60 1.30 -8.32
N ILE A 25 6.54 -0.03 -8.22
CA ILE A 25 7.09 -0.89 -9.27
C ILE A 25 6.12 -0.84 -10.45
N GLY A 26 6.64 -0.54 -11.64
CA GLY A 26 5.83 -0.44 -12.86
C GLY A 26 6.48 -1.09 -14.06
N ILE A 27 5.66 -1.47 -15.04
CA ILE A 27 6.09 -2.03 -16.33
C ILE A 27 5.86 -0.96 -17.41
N PRO A 28 6.81 -0.73 -18.31
CA PRO A 28 6.57 0.11 -19.48
C PRO A 28 5.57 -0.57 -20.42
N LEU A 29 4.51 0.14 -20.79
CA LEU A 29 3.66 -0.22 -21.91
C LEU A 29 4.38 0.15 -23.20
N ASN A 30 4.67 -0.86 -24.03
CA ASN A 30 5.23 -0.68 -25.37
C ASN A 30 6.59 0.05 -25.40
N GLY A 31 7.57 -0.42 -24.63
CA GLY A 31 8.99 -0.13 -24.92
C GLY A 31 9.54 1.23 -24.47
N GLY A 32 8.82 2.03 -23.70
CA GLY A 32 9.42 3.11 -22.90
C GLY A 32 8.72 4.47 -22.94
N ASP A 33 8.02 4.80 -24.03
CA ASP A 33 7.55 6.18 -24.25
C ASP A 33 6.03 6.39 -24.06
N LYS A 34 5.22 5.33 -24.01
CA LYS A 34 3.75 5.43 -24.05
C LYS A 34 3.03 5.19 -22.72
N GLY A 35 3.78 5.06 -21.63
CA GLY A 35 3.22 5.04 -20.28
C GLY A 35 3.72 3.87 -19.44
N TRP A 36 3.84 4.13 -18.15
CA TRP A 36 4.18 3.14 -17.13
C TRP A 36 2.92 2.80 -16.36
N ILE A 37 2.62 1.51 -16.19
CA ILE A 37 1.57 1.09 -15.26
C ILE A 37 2.20 0.77 -13.91
N TYR A 38 1.75 1.46 -12.87
CA TYR A 38 2.18 1.27 -11.49
C TYR A 38 1.06 0.63 -10.69
N VAL A 39 1.42 -0.10 -9.64
CA VAL A 39 0.47 -0.67 -8.68
C VAL A 39 -0.38 0.43 -8.01
N ASN A 40 0.21 1.62 -7.78
CA ASN A 40 -0.47 2.78 -7.20
C ASN A 40 -0.98 3.81 -8.23
N SER A 41 -1.27 3.39 -9.47
CA SER A 41 -1.65 4.29 -10.57
C SER A 41 -2.71 5.34 -10.20
N VAL A 42 -3.78 4.93 -9.51
CA VAL A 42 -4.88 5.82 -9.10
C VAL A 42 -4.39 6.97 -8.20
N LEU A 43 -3.54 6.68 -7.20
CA LEU A 43 -3.01 7.70 -6.30
C LEU A 43 -1.99 8.60 -7.02
N ARG A 44 -1.12 8.00 -7.84
CA ARG A 44 -0.15 8.75 -8.65
C ARG A 44 -0.85 9.72 -9.60
N ASP A 45 -1.87 9.27 -10.32
CA ASP A 45 -2.57 10.05 -11.34
C ASP A 45 -3.33 11.23 -10.72
N TYR A 46 -3.90 11.02 -9.53
CA TYR A 46 -4.50 12.10 -8.73
C TYR A 46 -3.51 13.23 -8.42
N PHE A 47 -2.28 12.90 -8.02
CA PHE A 47 -1.26 13.90 -7.68
C PHE A 47 -0.54 14.47 -8.92
N ALA A 48 -0.37 13.67 -9.98
CA ALA A 48 0.32 14.10 -11.20
C ALA A 48 -0.54 15.02 -12.07
N ASN A 49 -1.85 14.77 -12.18
CA ASN A 49 -2.75 15.59 -12.99
C ASN A 49 -4.15 15.68 -12.37
N ARG A 50 -4.25 16.48 -11.30
CA ARG A 50 -5.46 16.61 -10.46
C ARG A 50 -6.69 17.09 -11.25
N THR A 51 -6.50 18.06 -12.15
CA THR A 51 -7.58 18.65 -12.95
C THR A 51 -8.15 17.64 -13.92
N SER A 52 -7.32 16.86 -14.64
CA SER A 52 -7.83 15.83 -15.54
C SER A 52 -8.48 14.68 -14.77
N PHE A 53 -7.93 14.29 -13.62
CA PHE A 53 -8.46 13.21 -12.78
C PHE A 53 -9.87 13.52 -12.27
N LEU A 54 -10.12 14.75 -11.83
CA LEU A 54 -11.44 15.20 -11.35
C LEU A 54 -12.45 15.48 -12.49
N ILE A 55 -11.99 15.68 -13.72
CA ILE A 55 -12.87 15.85 -14.88
C ILE A 55 -13.21 14.48 -15.49
N SER A 56 -12.26 13.54 -15.52
CA SER A 56 -12.51 12.15 -15.90
C SER A 56 -13.32 11.38 -14.86
N SER A 57 -13.49 11.91 -13.65
CA SER A 57 -14.12 11.22 -12.53
C SER A 57 -15.63 11.02 -12.66
N VAL A 58 -16.26 11.50 -13.74
CA VAL A 58 -17.64 11.09 -14.08
C VAL A 58 -17.72 9.56 -14.26
N HIS A 59 -16.59 8.90 -14.58
CA HIS A 59 -16.44 7.45 -14.65
C HIS A 59 -15.63 6.85 -13.49
N PHE A 60 -15.36 7.61 -12.41
CA PHE A 60 -14.65 7.06 -11.26
C PHE A 60 -15.51 5.98 -10.61
N SER A 61 -15.09 4.73 -10.74
CA SER A 61 -15.86 3.63 -10.21
C SER A 61 -15.78 3.66 -8.68
N VAL A 62 -16.81 3.13 -8.01
CA VAL A 62 -16.79 2.88 -6.57
C VAL A 62 -15.52 2.11 -6.17
N PHE A 63 -15.02 1.26 -7.06
CA PHE A 63 -13.81 0.48 -6.86
C PHE A 63 -12.53 1.35 -6.84
N ASP A 64 -12.38 2.26 -7.80
CA ASP A 64 -11.25 3.21 -7.84
C ASP A 64 -11.18 4.04 -6.55
N PHE A 65 -12.33 4.40 -5.99
CA PHE A 65 -12.41 5.10 -4.71
C PHE A 65 -11.83 4.28 -3.56
N PHE A 66 -12.18 3.01 -3.45
CA PHE A 66 -11.62 2.14 -2.42
C PHE A 66 -10.12 1.90 -2.61
N VAL A 67 -9.65 1.74 -3.84
CA VAL A 67 -8.21 1.65 -4.16
C VAL A 67 -7.49 2.94 -3.77
N PHE A 68 -8.06 4.10 -4.06
CA PHE A 68 -7.50 5.40 -3.70
C PHE A 68 -7.40 5.58 -2.17
N ILE A 69 -8.48 5.29 -1.44
CA ILE A 69 -8.50 5.40 0.02
C ILE A 69 -7.53 4.40 0.66
N SER A 70 -7.50 3.14 0.19
CA SER A 70 -6.55 2.14 0.72
C SER A 70 -5.09 2.51 0.47
N ASN A 71 -4.79 3.13 -0.68
CA ASN A 71 -3.48 3.72 -0.95
C ASN A 71 -3.14 4.79 0.11
N ILE A 72 -4.01 5.76 0.37
CA ILE A 72 -3.76 6.79 1.39
C ILE A 72 -3.53 6.15 2.78
N LEU A 73 -4.36 5.18 3.15
CA LEU A 73 -4.23 4.48 4.43
C LEU A 73 -2.88 3.76 4.55
N LEU A 74 -2.38 3.16 3.46
CA LEU A 74 -1.08 2.48 3.44
C LEU A 74 0.07 3.43 3.81
N TYR A 75 -0.01 4.72 3.45
CA TYR A 75 1.03 5.71 3.79
C TYR A 75 0.97 6.14 5.26
N ILE A 76 -0.21 6.06 5.87
CA ILE A 76 -0.41 6.37 7.29
C ILE A 76 -0.07 5.15 8.17
N ALA A 77 -0.13 3.94 7.60
CA ALA A 77 0.05 2.67 8.30
C ALA A 77 1.33 2.57 9.16
N PRO A 78 2.52 3.03 8.72
CA PRO A 78 3.73 2.97 9.55
C PRO A 78 3.60 3.75 10.87
N VAL A 79 2.92 4.90 10.85
CA VAL A 79 2.71 5.72 12.06
C VAL A 79 1.81 4.99 13.06
N LEU A 80 0.79 4.28 12.55
CA LEU A 80 -0.16 3.55 13.38
C LEU A 80 0.47 2.40 14.18
N VAL A 81 1.60 1.85 13.70
CA VAL A 81 2.38 0.80 14.41
C VAL A 81 2.77 1.22 15.84
N PHE A 82 3.04 2.50 16.05
CA PHE A 82 3.43 3.00 17.37
C PHE A 82 2.25 3.35 18.28
N THR A 83 1.03 3.30 17.77
CA THR A 83 -0.19 3.66 18.51
C THR A 83 -0.87 2.42 19.11
N ARG A 84 -2.04 2.60 19.73
CA ARG A 84 -2.92 1.49 20.14
C ARG A 84 -3.51 0.73 18.93
N LEU A 85 -3.44 1.32 17.73
CA LEU A 85 -3.93 0.76 16.48
C LEU A 85 -2.86 -0.04 15.71
N ASN A 86 -1.83 -0.55 16.41
CA ASN A 86 -0.72 -1.27 15.78
C ASN A 86 -1.18 -2.38 14.84
N LYS A 87 -2.14 -3.22 15.27
CA LYS A 87 -2.68 -4.30 14.43
C LYS A 87 -3.32 -3.78 13.13
N ILE A 88 -3.94 -2.59 13.17
CA ILE A 88 -4.52 -1.95 11.99
C ILE A 88 -3.42 -1.50 11.04
N GLY A 89 -2.39 -0.80 11.55
CA GLY A 89 -1.26 -0.33 10.76
C GLY A 89 -0.41 -1.46 10.17
N ALA A 90 -0.04 -2.43 10.99
CA ALA A 90 0.88 -3.50 10.61
C ALA A 90 0.22 -4.60 9.77
N VAL A 91 -1.10 -4.84 9.90
CA VAL A 91 -1.73 -6.02 9.30
C VAL A 91 -2.92 -5.67 8.42
N TYR A 92 -3.92 -5.00 8.97
CA TYR A 92 -5.20 -4.85 8.26
C TYR A 92 -5.11 -3.90 7.07
N ILE A 93 -4.46 -2.76 7.20
CA ILE A 93 -4.30 -1.81 6.08
C ILE A 93 -3.51 -2.44 4.93
N PRO A 94 -2.30 -3.02 5.16
CA PRO A 94 -1.57 -3.72 4.11
C PRO A 94 -2.36 -4.82 3.41
N THR A 95 -3.16 -5.57 4.16
CA THR A 95 -3.97 -6.67 3.63
C THR A 95 -5.14 -6.15 2.80
N ALA A 96 -5.85 -5.12 3.28
CA ALA A 96 -6.95 -4.50 2.55
C ALA A 96 -6.46 -3.90 1.21
N PHE A 97 -5.31 -3.22 1.23
CA PHE A 97 -4.67 -2.73 0.02
C PHE A 97 -4.36 -3.87 -0.96
N LEU A 98 -3.75 -4.97 -0.49
CA LEU A 98 -3.42 -6.11 -1.34
C LEU A 98 -4.66 -6.72 -1.99
N ILE A 99 -5.72 -6.98 -1.21
CA ILE A 99 -6.97 -7.57 -1.71
C ILE A 99 -7.63 -6.65 -2.74
N LEU A 100 -7.75 -5.36 -2.43
CA LEU A 100 -8.34 -4.39 -3.36
C LEU A 100 -7.52 -4.29 -4.64
N THR A 101 -6.20 -4.29 -4.55
CA THR A 101 -5.33 -4.21 -5.73
C THR A 101 -5.43 -5.48 -6.60
N LEU A 102 -5.48 -6.66 -5.98
CA LEU A 102 -5.64 -7.93 -6.70
C LEU A 102 -6.98 -8.04 -7.44
N ILE A 103 -8.05 -7.51 -6.83
CA ILE A 103 -9.37 -7.46 -7.47
C ILE A 103 -9.39 -6.39 -8.57
N TYR A 104 -8.75 -5.24 -8.33
CA TYR A 104 -8.70 -4.13 -9.30
C TYR A 104 -8.13 -4.57 -10.63
N PHE A 105 -6.98 -5.24 -10.55
CA PHE A 105 -6.16 -5.49 -11.71
C PHE A 105 -5.41 -6.82 -11.54
N PRO A 106 -6.09 -7.95 -11.78
CA PRO A 106 -5.54 -9.29 -11.55
C PRO A 106 -4.22 -9.54 -12.31
N LEU A 107 -4.02 -8.88 -13.45
CA LEU A 107 -2.79 -8.99 -14.25
C LEU A 107 -1.56 -8.37 -13.54
N MET A 108 -1.74 -7.54 -12.51
CA MET A 108 -0.65 -6.94 -11.74
C MET A 108 -0.10 -7.79 -10.61
N VAL A 109 -0.58 -9.03 -10.43
CA VAL A 109 -0.06 -9.96 -9.42
C VAL A 109 1.47 -10.07 -9.48
N ILE A 110 2.04 -10.08 -10.68
CA ILE A 110 3.50 -10.20 -10.88
C ILE A 110 4.23 -8.99 -10.31
N LEU A 111 3.66 -7.78 -10.44
CA LEU A 111 4.23 -6.56 -9.88
C LEU A 111 4.12 -6.48 -8.36
N LEU A 112 3.17 -7.23 -7.79
CA LEU A 112 2.95 -7.32 -6.36
C LEU A 112 3.88 -8.31 -5.67
N ILE A 113 4.71 -9.08 -6.37
CA ILE A 113 5.60 -10.09 -5.73
C ILE A 113 6.45 -9.46 -4.61
N PRO A 114 7.15 -8.33 -4.80
CA PRO A 114 7.93 -7.72 -3.71
C PRO A 114 7.06 -7.26 -2.54
N TYR A 115 5.87 -6.73 -2.83
CA TYR A 115 4.89 -6.36 -1.82
C TYR A 115 4.44 -7.58 -1.00
N ILE A 116 4.08 -8.68 -1.68
CA ILE A 116 3.61 -9.92 -1.06
C ILE A 116 4.68 -10.51 -0.14
N LEU A 117 5.95 -10.53 -0.57
CA LEU A 117 7.05 -11.04 0.25
C LEU A 117 7.21 -10.26 1.56
N ILE A 118 7.21 -8.93 1.50
CA ILE A 118 7.31 -8.07 2.68
C ILE A 118 6.06 -8.21 3.55
N TRP A 119 4.88 -8.30 2.95
CA TRP A 119 3.61 -8.48 3.65
C TRP A 119 3.56 -9.81 4.40
N VAL A 120 4.02 -10.92 3.82
CA VAL A 120 4.13 -12.22 4.51
C VAL A 120 5.10 -12.12 5.69
N ALA A 121 6.27 -11.50 5.50
CA ALA A 121 7.22 -11.28 6.59
C ALA A 121 6.59 -10.46 7.73
N LEU A 122 5.85 -9.40 7.40
CA LEU A 122 5.12 -8.55 8.33
C LEU A 122 4.02 -9.32 9.07
N LEU A 123 3.28 -10.20 8.40
CA LEU A 123 2.27 -11.06 9.01
C LEU A 123 2.87 -12.04 10.03
N VAL A 124 3.90 -12.77 9.61
CA VAL A 124 4.61 -13.74 10.46
C VAL A 124 5.16 -13.03 11.68
N TYR A 125 5.85 -11.91 11.47
CA TYR A 125 6.42 -11.11 12.55
C TYR A 125 5.35 -10.57 13.50
N SER A 126 4.26 -10.03 12.96
CA SER A 126 3.17 -9.45 13.76
C SER A 126 2.45 -10.51 14.57
N ARG A 127 2.30 -11.74 14.07
CA ARG A 127 1.75 -12.85 14.86
C ARG A 127 2.61 -13.15 16.09
N HIS A 128 3.93 -13.20 15.93
CA HIS A 128 4.84 -13.44 17.06
C HIS A 128 4.90 -12.30 18.09
N THR A 129 4.54 -11.08 17.70
CA THR A 129 4.74 -9.88 18.52
C THR A 129 3.47 -9.21 19.04
N LEU A 130 2.32 -9.45 18.41
CA LEU A 130 1.01 -8.95 18.84
C LEU A 130 0.25 -9.94 19.74
N ASP A 131 0.62 -11.22 19.73
CA ASP A 131 0.03 -12.27 20.58
C ASP A 131 0.71 -12.34 21.98
N GLN A 132 1.62 -11.40 22.29
CA GLN A 132 2.34 -11.26 23.56
C GLN A 132 1.98 -9.93 24.24
#